data_AF-A0A1G3Q6W9-F1
#
_entry.id   AF-A0A1G3Q6W9-F1
#
_cell.length_a   1.000
_cell.length_b   1.000
_cell.length_c   1.000
_cell.angle_alpha   90.00
_cell.angle_beta   90.00
_cell.angle_gamma   90.00
#
_symmetry.space_group_name_H-M   'P 1'
#
loop_
_entity.id
_entity.type
_entity.pdbx_description
1 polymer ?
#
loop_
_entity_poly.entity_id
_entity_poly.type
_entity_poly.pdbx_seq_one_letter_code
_entity_poly.pdbx_strand_id
1 'polypeptide(L)' 'MQEKIQLSCSECSRRNYATTINKKNQSGKLEIKKYCKFD' A
#
# COMPACT_ATOMS: atom_id res chain seq x y z
N MET A 1 0.23 -17.86 0.19
CA MET A 1 -0.90 -17.08 0.71
C MET A 1 -0.66 -15.65 0.31
N GLN A 2 -1.41 -15.18 -0.69
CA GLN A 2 -1.29 -13.84 -1.23
C GLN A 2 -2.49 -13.05 -0.72
N GLU A 3 -2.26 -11.93 -0.05
CA GLU A 3 -3.30 -11.10 0.52
C GLU A 3 -3.35 -9.76 -0.17
N LYS A 4 -4.57 -9.31 -0.49
CA LYS A 4 -4.81 -7.98 -1.05
C LYS A 4 -4.81 -6.98 0.10
N ILE A 5 -3.92 -6.00 0.04
CA ILE A 5 -3.86 -4.87 0.96
C ILE A 5 -4.15 -3.58 0.21
N GLN A 6 -4.81 -2.65 0.88
CA GLN A 6 -4.97 -1.28 0.39
C GLN A 6 -3.90 -0.41 1.03
N LEU A 7 -3.16 0.32 0.21
CA LEU A 7 -2.20 1.32 0.64
C LEU A 7 -2.94 2.64 0.90
N SER A 8 -2.75 3.17 2.10
CA SER A 8 -3.21 4.50 2.47
C SER A 8 -2.13 5.53 2.12
N CYS A 9 -2.51 6.60 1.43
CA CYS A 9 -1.65 7.77 1.28
C CYS A 9 -1.58 8.53 2.61
N SER A 10 -0.40 9.00 3.00
CA SER A 10 -0.17 9.80 4.22
C SER A 10 -0.66 11.24 4.11
N GLU A 11 -0.76 11.79 2.89
CA GLU A 11 -1.11 13.21 2.66
C GLU A 11 -2.63 13.38 2.55
N CYS A 12 -3.30 12.60 1.71
CA CYS A 12 -4.74 12.73 1.49
C CYS A 12 -5.61 11.74 2.30
N SER A 13 -4.99 10.84 3.09
CA SER A 13 -5.68 9.73 3.79
C SER A 13 -6.57 8.84 2.92
N ARG A 14 -6.44 8.92 1.59
CA ARG A 14 -7.21 8.10 0.65
C ARG A 14 -6.51 6.77 0.39
N ARG A 15 -7.31 5.72 0.26
CA ARG A 15 -6.88 4.38 -0.15
C ARG A 15 -6.78 4.34 -1.67
N ASN A 16 -5.65 4.79 -2.21
CA ASN A 16 -5.50 5.01 -3.66
C ASN A 16 -5.01 3.77 -4.42
N TYR A 17 -4.40 2.79 -3.74
CA TYR A 17 -3.79 1.64 -4.40
C TYR A 17 -4.10 0.33 -3.69
N ALA A 18 -4.55 -0.68 -4.44
CA ALA A 18 -4.62 -2.05 -3.98
C ALA A 18 -3.37 -2.80 -4.48
N THR A 19 -2.57 -3.35 -3.58
CA THR A 19 -1.45 -4.21 -3.92
C THR A 19 -1.67 -5.58 -3.31
N THR A 20 -1.02 -6.59 -3.89
CA THR A 20 -1.01 -7.92 -3.31
C THR A 20 0.34 -8.13 -2.65
N ILE A 21 0.33 -8.43 -1.36
CA ILE A 21 1.54 -8.81 -0.65
C ILE A 21 1.52 -10.31 -0.41
N ASN A 22 2.71 -10.90 -0.43
CA ASN A 22 2.89 -12.26 0.03
C ASN A 22 3.42 -12.21 1.46
N LYS A 23 2.54 -12.46 2.45
CA LYS A 23 2.90 -12.41 3.88
C LYS A 23 4.09 -13.31 4.25
N LYS A 24 4.36 -14.36 3.47
CA LYS A 24 5.53 -15.23 3.69
C LYS A 24 6.86 -14.57 3.32
N ASN A 25 6.86 -13.70 2.30
CA ASN A 25 8.09 -13.06 1.80
C ASN A 25 8.26 -11.63 2.32
N GLN A 26 7.16 -10.96 2.66
CA GLN A 26 7.16 -9.59 3.19
C GLN A 26 6.40 -9.55 4.52
N SER A 27 7.16 -9.65 5.60
CA SER A 27 6.72 -9.53 6.99
C SER A 27 6.91 -8.12 7.57
N GLY A 28 7.47 -7.18 6.80
CA GLY A 28 7.69 -5.79 7.19
C GLY A 28 6.57 -4.83 6.74
N LYS A 29 6.58 -3.63 7.31
CA LYS A 29 5.67 -2.54 6.93
C LYS A 29 5.99 -2.10 5.50
N LEU A 30 5.01 -2.14 4.60
CA LEU A 30 5.20 -1.84 3.19
C LEU A 30 5.05 -0.32 2.95
N GLU A 31 6.16 0.39 2.88
CA GLU A 31 6.19 1.85 2.66
C GLU A 31 6.62 2.15 1.22
N ILE A 32 5.66 2.48 0.36
CA ILE A 32 5.92 2.78 -1.05
C ILE A 32 5.58 4.24 -1.32
N LYS A 33 6.54 5.00 -1.87
CA LYS A 33 6.31 6.33 -2.42
C LYS A 33 5.56 6.21 -3.75
N LYS A 34 4.23 6.28 -3.70
CA LYS A 34 3.37 6.33 -4.89
C LYS A 34 2.93 7.77 -5.13
N TYR A 35 2.76 8.10 -6.42
CA TYR A 35 2.23 9.40 -6.82
C TYR A 35 0.80 9.59 -6.29
N CYS A 36 0.55 10.72 -5.61
CA CYS A 36 -0.77 11.18 -5.25
C CYS A 36 -1.15 12.32 -6.19
N LYS A 37 -2.27 12.20 -6.91
CA LYS A 37 -2.74 13.26 -7.84
C LYS A 37 -3.42 14.44 -7.12
N PHE A 38 -3.69 14.30 -5.83
CA PHE A 38 -4.40 15.30 -5.03
C PHE A 38 -3.46 16.08 -4.09
N ASP A 39 -2.15 15.93 -4.29
CA ASP A 39 -1.13 16.78 -3.68
C ASP A 39 -0.91 18.04 -4.54
#